data_AF-A0A9P1HEB4-F1
#
_entry.id   AF-A0A9P1HEB4-F1
#
_cell.length_a   1.000
_cell.length_b   1.000
_cell.length_c   1.000
_cell.angle_alpha   90.00
_cell.angle_beta   90.00
_cell.angle_gamma   90.00
#
_symmetry.space_group_name_H-M   'P 1'
#
loop_
_entity.id
_entity.type
_entity.pdbx_description
1 polymer ?
#
loop_
_entity_poly.entity_id
_entity_poly.type
_entity_poly.pdbx_seq_one_letter_code
_entity_poly.pdbx_strand_id
1 'polypeptide(L)'
;PWEFIIGQNSKSFLNLKRCWLNVKFKITLGDGSGAPPPANLDYAPCQQFASSLVNSFKLKIGDVCVYDSQVNHAYKTYIENTLMYSHDVKKNRLGIMGYFAENQVDSSKTEGFKLRHALVQDGEVCELAAPISIDLFNQERLFVNFAKMELVAFPNKDAFLIDCYGWKTGTIDEKTPLPSLKLQIVDVHLLVQEYDLNSGLCMAIEKKLSTDRIHYPMTAVRMRSYYIEGGRMDSPNNILF
;
A
#
# COMPACT_ATOMS: atom_id res chain seq x y z
N PRO A 1 11.37 -7.72 2.67
CA PRO A 1 9.97 -8.17 2.43
C PRO A 1 9.34 -8.48 3.79
N TRP A 2 8.05 -8.21 3.95
CA TRP A 2 7.31 -8.58 5.15
C TRP A 2 6.41 -9.76 4.84
N GLU A 3 6.50 -10.79 5.67
CA GLU A 3 5.74 -12.04 5.51
C GLU A 3 4.71 -12.12 6.64
N PHE A 4 3.44 -12.19 6.26
CA PHE A 4 2.32 -12.32 7.19
C PHE A 4 1.71 -13.70 7.02
N ILE A 5 1.81 -14.52 8.06
CA ILE A 5 1.23 -15.85 8.10
C ILE A 5 -0.07 -15.79 8.89
N ILE A 6 -1.18 -16.03 8.22
CA ILE A 6 -2.49 -16.16 8.85
C ILE A 6 -2.70 -17.65 9.13
N GLY A 7 -2.82 -17.97 10.42
CA GLY A 7 -3.01 -19.34 10.89
C GLY A 7 -4.35 -19.91 10.45
N GLN A 8 -4.37 -21.22 10.18
CA GLN A 8 -5.59 -21.96 9.89
C GLN A 8 -6.44 -22.09 11.16
N ASN A 9 -7.75 -21.90 11.03
CA ASN A 9 -8.71 -22.09 12.10
C ASN A 9 -10.04 -22.57 11.49
N SER A 10 -10.38 -23.83 11.73
CA SER A 10 -11.57 -24.46 11.13
C SER A 10 -12.91 -23.93 11.65
N LYS A 11 -12.90 -23.17 12.74
CA LYS A 11 -14.13 -22.61 13.34
C LYS A 11 -14.39 -21.17 12.94
N SER A 12 -13.43 -20.54 12.26
CA SER A 12 -13.50 -19.13 11.95
C SER A 12 -13.43 -18.85 10.47
N PHE A 13 -13.94 -17.67 10.12
CA PHE A 13 -14.00 -17.19 8.76
C PHE A 13 -13.36 -15.80 8.70
N LEU A 14 -12.53 -15.59 7.68
CA LEU A 14 -11.78 -14.34 7.53
C LEU A 14 -12.58 -13.36 6.69
N ASN A 15 -12.71 -12.13 7.16
CA ASN A 15 -13.19 -11.04 6.34
C ASN A 15 -12.01 -10.31 5.69
N LEU A 16 -11.60 -10.81 4.53
CA LEU A 16 -10.44 -10.28 3.80
C LEU A 16 -10.62 -8.81 3.39
N LYS A 17 -11.86 -8.37 3.13
CA LYS A 17 -12.16 -6.96 2.78
C LYS A 17 -11.89 -5.99 3.91
N ARG A 18 -11.84 -6.46 5.16
CA ARG A 18 -11.54 -5.66 6.35
C ARG A 18 -10.16 -5.99 6.93
N CYS A 19 -9.21 -6.37 6.08
CA CYS A 19 -7.81 -6.50 6.46
C CYS A 19 -7.02 -5.21 6.16
N TRP A 20 -6.18 -4.80 7.10
CA TRP A 20 -5.41 -3.56 7.02
C TRP A 20 -3.94 -3.82 7.31
N LEU A 21 -3.06 -3.35 6.42
CA LEU A 21 -1.64 -3.26 6.66
C LEU A 21 -1.38 -1.96 7.43
N ASN A 22 -0.85 -2.08 8.64
CA ASN A 22 -0.52 -0.94 9.49
C ASN A 22 1.00 -0.80 9.62
N VAL A 23 1.51 0.42 9.50
CA VAL A 23 2.93 0.71 9.39
C VAL A 23 3.28 1.90 10.26
N LYS A 24 4.28 1.70 11.12
CA LYS A 24 4.95 2.77 11.87
C LYS A 24 6.30 3.07 11.25
N PHE A 25 6.55 4.33 10.95
CA PHE A 25 7.78 4.74 10.28
C PHE A 25 8.24 6.13 10.70
N LYS A 26 9.50 6.43 10.41
CA LYS A 26 10.07 7.78 10.46
C LYS A 26 11.03 7.98 9.30
N ILE A 27 11.31 9.23 8.95
CA ILE A 27 12.30 9.59 7.92
C ILE A 27 13.58 10.03 8.61
N THR A 28 14.72 9.54 8.10
CA THR A 28 16.06 9.81 8.66
C THR A 28 17.04 10.17 7.55
N LEU A 29 18.19 10.70 7.93
CA LEU A 29 19.32 10.84 7.01
C LEU A 29 19.83 9.46 6.57
N GLY A 30 20.18 9.37 5.28
CA GLY A 30 20.71 8.17 4.63
C GLY A 30 22.18 7.88 4.93
N ASP A 31 22.84 8.73 5.72
CA ASP A 31 24.22 8.54 6.21
C ASP A 31 24.35 7.43 7.27
N GLY A 32 23.22 6.86 7.70
CA GLY A 32 23.18 5.81 8.72
C GLY A 32 23.25 6.32 10.16
N SER A 33 23.29 7.64 10.38
CA SER A 33 23.25 8.26 11.71
C SER A 33 21.90 8.05 12.42
N GLY A 34 20.83 7.82 11.65
CA GLY A 34 19.47 7.77 12.17
C GLY A 34 18.94 9.14 12.64
N ALA A 35 19.68 10.22 12.36
CA ALA A 35 19.29 11.57 12.71
C ALA A 35 18.10 12.05 11.85
N PRO A 36 17.23 12.91 12.39
CA PRO A 36 16.16 13.53 11.61
C PRO A 36 16.72 14.44 10.52
N PRO A 37 16.03 14.57 9.37
CA PRO A 37 16.45 15.53 8.36
C PRO A 37 16.36 16.97 8.88
N PRO A 38 17.19 17.91 8.36
CA PRO A 38 17.18 19.31 8.79
C PRO A 38 15.80 19.97 8.64
N ALA A 39 15.42 20.83 9.58
CA ALA A 39 14.12 21.52 9.57
C ALA A 39 13.92 22.47 8.37
N ASN A 40 15.01 22.87 7.71
CA ASN A 40 15.00 23.71 6.53
C ASN A 40 14.97 22.92 5.21
N LEU A 41 14.85 21.59 5.26
CA LEU A 41 14.67 20.74 4.09
C LEU A 41 13.17 20.51 3.84
N ASP A 42 12.72 20.68 2.60
CA ASP A 42 11.36 20.34 2.19
C ASP A 42 11.29 18.86 1.81
N TYR A 43 10.89 18.02 2.77
CA TYR A 43 10.70 16.58 2.57
C TYR A 43 9.34 16.10 3.07
N ALA A 44 8.77 15.08 2.47
CA ALA A 44 7.53 14.47 2.95
C ALA A 44 7.43 13.00 2.50
N PRO A 45 6.69 12.14 3.21
CA PRO A 45 6.32 10.84 2.66
C PRO A 45 5.47 11.05 1.40
N CYS A 46 5.66 10.25 0.36
CA CYS A 46 4.91 10.32 -0.88
C CYS A 46 3.38 10.24 -0.63
N GLN A 47 2.61 10.73 -1.61
CA GLN A 47 1.16 10.69 -1.52
C GLN A 47 0.65 9.26 -1.31
N GLN A 48 -0.30 9.10 -0.38
CA GLN A 48 -0.91 7.81 -0.05
C GLN A 48 0.12 6.75 0.38
N PHE A 49 1.09 7.20 1.18
CA PHE A 49 2.25 6.44 1.64
C PHE A 49 1.95 4.99 2.05
N ALA A 50 0.90 4.74 2.85
CA ALA A 50 0.65 3.40 3.41
C ALA A 50 0.37 2.34 2.32
N SER A 51 -0.27 2.74 1.21
CA SER A 51 -0.41 1.84 0.05
C SER A 51 0.81 1.86 -0.84
N SER A 52 1.43 3.03 -1.02
CA SER A 52 2.60 3.19 -1.87
C SER A 52 3.83 2.46 -1.31
N LEU A 53 3.85 2.16 0.00
CA LEU A 53 4.90 1.40 0.67
C LEU A 53 5.19 0.06 -0.01
N VAL A 54 4.18 -0.60 -0.55
CA VAL A 54 4.31 -1.95 -1.13
C VAL A 54 4.39 -1.85 -2.65
N ASN A 55 5.51 -2.33 -3.21
CA ASN A 55 5.70 -2.44 -4.65
C ASN A 55 4.93 -3.62 -5.24
N SER A 56 4.93 -4.73 -4.51
CA SER A 56 4.29 -5.96 -4.95
C SER A 56 3.77 -6.79 -3.79
N PHE A 57 2.62 -7.43 -3.99
CA PHE A 57 2.07 -8.45 -3.09
C PHE A 57 2.14 -9.82 -3.75
N LYS A 58 2.50 -10.83 -2.96
CA LYS A 58 2.29 -12.24 -3.30
C LYS A 58 1.41 -12.89 -2.26
N LEU A 59 0.43 -13.66 -2.70
CA LEU A 59 -0.47 -14.40 -1.84
C LEU A 59 -0.35 -15.89 -2.15
N LYS A 60 -0.08 -16.69 -1.13
CA LYS A 60 -0.17 -18.14 -1.18
C LYS A 60 -1.26 -18.64 -0.25
N ILE A 61 -1.96 -19.68 -0.69
CA ILE A 61 -2.95 -20.41 0.10
C ILE A 61 -2.54 -21.89 0.06
N GLY A 62 -2.25 -22.46 1.23
CA GLY A 62 -1.48 -23.69 1.33
C GLY A 62 -0.11 -23.51 0.65
N ASP A 63 0.22 -24.42 -0.26
CA ASP A 63 1.48 -24.38 -1.03
C ASP A 63 1.33 -23.73 -2.42
N VAL A 64 0.15 -23.21 -2.76
CA VAL A 64 -0.14 -22.67 -4.09
C VAL A 64 -0.11 -21.14 -4.07
N CYS A 65 0.67 -20.55 -4.98
CA CYS A 65 0.63 -19.12 -5.25
C CYS A 65 -0.65 -18.77 -6.02
N VAL A 66 -1.57 -18.07 -5.36
CA VAL A 66 -2.88 -17.71 -5.94
C VAL A 66 -2.88 -16.31 -6.55
N TYR A 67 -1.95 -15.44 -6.15
CA TYR A 67 -1.85 -14.09 -6.67
C TYR A 67 -0.41 -13.57 -6.59
N ASP A 68 0.03 -12.90 -7.65
CA ASP A 68 1.27 -12.14 -7.73
C ASP A 68 0.97 -10.85 -8.50
N SER A 69 1.09 -9.69 -7.83
CA SER A 69 0.83 -8.40 -8.47
C SER A 69 1.91 -7.99 -9.48
N GLN A 70 3.07 -8.68 -9.48
CA GLN A 70 4.30 -8.17 -10.08
C GLN A 70 4.62 -6.76 -9.56
N VAL A 71 5.36 -5.97 -10.34
CA VAL A 71 5.70 -4.58 -10.03
C VAL A 71 4.52 -3.63 -10.25
N ASN A 72 4.60 -2.42 -9.68
CA ASN A 72 3.64 -1.32 -9.88
C ASN A 72 2.32 -1.43 -9.10
N HIS A 73 2.27 -2.17 -7.99
CA HIS A 73 1.08 -2.21 -7.12
C HIS A 73 0.73 -0.83 -6.55
N ALA A 74 1.75 -0.05 -6.16
CA ALA A 74 1.58 1.33 -5.69
C ALA A 74 0.83 2.21 -6.72
N TYR A 75 1.23 2.16 -8.00
CA TYR A 75 0.57 2.93 -9.06
C TYR A 75 -0.88 2.48 -9.29
N LYS A 76 -1.12 1.17 -9.31
CA LYS A 76 -2.49 0.61 -9.40
C LYS A 76 -3.37 1.22 -8.31
N THR A 77 -2.92 1.12 -7.06
CA THR A 77 -3.72 1.53 -5.89
C THR A 77 -3.90 3.05 -5.85
N TYR A 78 -2.90 3.82 -6.26
CA TYR A 78 -2.99 5.28 -6.35
C TYR A 78 -4.03 5.72 -7.38
N ILE A 79 -4.03 5.13 -8.57
CA ILE A 79 -4.98 5.43 -9.64
C ILE A 79 -6.40 5.01 -9.23
N GLU A 80 -6.57 3.81 -8.67
CA GLU A 80 -7.87 3.33 -8.16
C GLU A 80 -8.43 4.31 -7.13
N ASN A 81 -7.63 4.72 -6.15
CA ASN A 81 -8.10 5.60 -5.09
C ASN A 81 -8.39 7.03 -5.58
N THR A 82 -7.61 7.50 -6.55
CA THR A 82 -7.77 8.84 -7.11
C THR A 82 -8.96 8.92 -8.06
N LEU A 83 -9.27 7.88 -8.83
CA LEU A 83 -10.33 7.93 -9.84
C LEU A 83 -11.67 7.35 -9.36
N MET A 84 -11.65 6.31 -8.53
CA MET A 84 -12.86 5.54 -8.22
C MET A 84 -13.61 6.03 -6.97
N TYR A 85 -12.96 6.81 -6.11
CA TYR A 85 -13.57 7.30 -4.88
C TYR A 85 -14.06 8.74 -4.97
N SER A 86 -15.18 9.02 -4.30
CA SER A 86 -15.74 10.36 -4.17
C SER A 86 -14.85 11.26 -3.32
N HIS A 87 -15.06 12.57 -3.44
CA HIS A 87 -14.32 13.58 -2.69
C HIS A 87 -14.37 13.34 -1.17
N ASP A 88 -15.52 12.93 -0.62
CA ASP A 88 -15.68 12.71 0.81
C ASP A 88 -14.87 11.52 1.32
N VAL A 89 -14.79 10.44 0.53
CA VAL A 89 -13.96 9.28 0.86
C VAL A 89 -12.48 9.65 0.84
N LYS A 90 -12.06 10.47 -0.13
CA LYS A 90 -10.68 10.97 -0.23
C LYS A 90 -10.30 11.83 0.97
N LYS A 91 -11.20 12.71 1.43
CA LYS A 91 -10.95 13.59 2.58
C LYS A 91 -10.91 12.85 3.92
N ASN A 92 -11.74 11.82 4.09
CA ASN A 92 -11.90 11.14 5.37
C ASN A 92 -11.09 9.83 5.43
N ARG A 93 -11.43 8.86 4.57
CA ARG A 93 -10.88 7.49 4.65
C ARG A 93 -9.44 7.42 4.15
N LEU A 94 -9.14 8.08 3.03
CA LEU A 94 -7.78 8.01 2.47
C LEU A 94 -6.76 8.80 3.29
N GLY A 95 -7.20 9.72 4.16
CA GLY A 95 -6.33 10.40 5.13
C GLY A 95 -5.58 9.42 6.04
N ILE A 96 -6.20 8.30 6.42
CA ILE A 96 -5.58 7.21 7.21
C ILE A 96 -4.39 6.57 6.46
N MET A 97 -4.41 6.64 5.13
CA MET A 97 -3.39 6.08 4.24
C MET A 97 -2.29 7.11 3.91
N GLY A 98 -2.40 8.33 4.42
CA GLY A 98 -1.54 9.46 4.07
C GLY A 98 -1.90 10.15 2.76
N TYR A 99 -3.18 10.12 2.35
CA TYR A 99 -3.65 10.88 1.19
C TYR A 99 -4.13 12.27 1.61
N PHE A 100 -3.54 13.31 1.03
CA PHE A 100 -3.94 14.70 1.25
C PHE A 100 -4.13 15.42 -0.08
N ALA A 101 -5.32 15.97 -0.34
CA ALA A 101 -5.61 16.60 -1.62
C ALA A 101 -4.66 17.78 -1.92
N GLU A 102 -4.10 17.79 -3.12
CA GLU A 102 -3.19 18.82 -3.61
C GLU A 102 -3.77 19.50 -4.85
N ASN A 103 -3.54 20.81 -4.95
CA ASN A 103 -3.99 21.65 -6.05
C ASN A 103 -2.93 21.80 -7.16
N GLN A 104 -1.69 21.41 -6.88
CA GLN A 104 -0.58 21.37 -7.83
C GLN A 104 0.20 20.08 -7.62
N VAL A 105 0.58 19.43 -8.71
CA VAL A 105 1.48 18.27 -8.67
C VAL A 105 2.91 18.79 -8.50
N ASP A 106 3.74 18.03 -7.78
CA ASP A 106 5.18 18.27 -7.61
C ASP A 106 5.55 19.64 -7.01
N SER A 107 4.84 20.08 -5.97
CA SER A 107 5.07 21.39 -5.34
C SER A 107 5.06 21.32 -3.82
N SER A 108 6.16 21.77 -3.19
CA SER A 108 6.29 21.86 -1.73
C SER A 108 5.42 22.96 -1.09
N LYS A 109 4.79 23.80 -1.90
CA LYS A 109 3.96 24.92 -1.44
C LYS A 109 2.49 24.53 -1.20
N THR A 110 2.09 23.34 -1.63
CA THR A 110 0.71 22.88 -1.51
C THR A 110 0.35 22.57 -0.06
N GLU A 111 -0.92 22.76 0.30
CA GLU A 111 -1.41 22.44 1.65
C GLU A 111 -1.30 20.94 1.94
N GLY A 112 -1.52 20.08 0.94
CA GLY A 112 -1.35 18.63 1.08
C GLY A 112 0.09 18.23 1.40
N PHE A 113 1.08 18.83 0.74
CA PHE A 113 2.49 18.58 1.07
C PHE A 113 2.83 19.00 2.49
N LYS A 114 2.38 20.20 2.93
CA LYS A 114 2.61 20.67 4.30
C LYS A 114 2.03 19.73 5.35
N LEU A 115 0.83 19.19 5.11
CA LEU A 115 0.20 18.20 6.00
C LEU A 115 1.01 16.89 6.03
N ARG A 116 1.50 16.41 4.88
CA ARG A 116 2.36 15.22 4.82
C ARG A 116 3.70 15.45 5.52
N HIS A 117 4.33 16.59 5.31
CA HIS A 117 5.57 16.98 6.00
C HIS A 117 5.37 17.01 7.52
N ALA A 118 4.25 17.58 7.98
CA ALA A 118 3.93 17.66 9.40
C ALA A 118 3.81 16.30 10.10
N LEU A 119 3.54 15.21 9.36
CA LEU A 119 3.50 13.86 9.94
C LEU A 119 4.87 13.32 10.36
N VAL A 120 5.95 13.85 9.79
CA VAL A 120 7.32 13.27 9.89
C VAL A 120 8.37 14.30 10.28
N GLN A 121 8.00 15.57 10.40
CA GLN A 121 8.90 16.64 10.80
C GLN A 121 9.51 16.33 12.17
N ASP A 122 10.68 16.91 12.44
CA ASP A 122 11.40 16.75 13.71
C ASP A 122 11.74 15.30 14.10
N GLY A 123 11.67 14.36 13.15
CA GLY A 123 11.94 12.94 13.38
C GLY A 123 10.82 12.18 14.07
N GLU A 124 9.60 12.72 14.06
CA GLU A 124 8.43 12.06 14.63
C GLU A 124 8.15 10.72 13.95
N VAL A 125 7.63 9.78 14.75
CA VAL A 125 7.18 8.47 14.27
C VAL A 125 5.72 8.58 13.89
N CYS A 126 5.42 8.37 12.62
CA CYS A 126 4.06 8.36 12.09
C CYS A 126 3.53 6.92 12.00
N GLU A 127 2.24 6.73 12.25
CA GLU A 127 1.52 5.48 12.03
C GLU A 127 0.43 5.69 10.98
N LEU A 128 0.47 4.91 9.91
CA LEU A 128 -0.52 4.94 8.83
C LEU A 128 -0.97 3.52 8.49
N ALA A 129 -2.22 3.38 8.04
CA ALA A 129 -2.80 2.09 7.69
C ALA A 129 -3.44 2.12 6.31
N ALA A 130 -3.31 1.02 5.57
CA ALA A 130 -3.93 0.84 4.26
C ALA A 130 -4.65 -0.51 4.14
N PRO A 131 -5.82 -0.57 3.48
CA PRO A 131 -6.41 -1.83 3.08
C PRO A 131 -5.51 -2.52 2.04
N ILE A 132 -5.52 -3.85 2.01
CA ILE A 132 -4.77 -4.62 1.02
C ILE A 132 -5.54 -4.61 -0.32
N SER A 133 -5.07 -3.84 -1.30
CA SER A 133 -5.70 -3.78 -2.64
C SER A 133 -5.25 -4.92 -3.57
N ILE A 134 -5.62 -6.15 -3.22
CA ILE A 134 -5.47 -7.33 -4.11
C ILE A 134 -6.84 -7.97 -4.39
N ASP A 135 -6.94 -8.69 -5.50
CA ASP A 135 -8.22 -9.15 -6.05
C ASP A 135 -9.05 -9.96 -5.04
N LEU A 136 -8.42 -10.83 -4.23
CA LEU A 136 -9.11 -11.66 -3.23
C LEU A 136 -9.56 -10.87 -2.01
N PHE A 137 -8.93 -9.74 -1.73
CA PHE A 137 -9.28 -8.88 -0.60
C PHE A 137 -10.39 -7.88 -0.99
N ASN A 138 -10.69 -7.72 -2.27
CA ASN A 138 -11.73 -6.80 -2.75
C ASN A 138 -13.15 -7.39 -2.78
N GLN A 139 -13.32 -8.69 -2.51
CA GLN A 139 -14.62 -9.37 -2.50
C GLN A 139 -15.28 -9.39 -1.11
N GLU A 140 -16.61 -9.43 -1.05
CA GLU A 140 -17.37 -9.25 0.20
C GLU A 140 -17.68 -10.54 0.97
N ARG A 141 -17.44 -11.71 0.37
CA ARG A 141 -17.74 -13.00 1.00
C ARG A 141 -16.68 -13.32 2.05
N LEU A 142 -17.11 -13.98 3.11
CA LEU A 142 -16.19 -14.50 4.11
C LEU A 142 -15.33 -15.62 3.50
N PHE A 143 -14.02 -15.52 3.72
CA PHE A 143 -13.06 -16.50 3.28
C PHE A 143 -12.98 -17.63 4.31
N VAL A 144 -13.02 -18.88 3.83
CA VAL A 144 -12.99 -20.04 4.72
C VAL A 144 -11.56 -20.35 5.14
N ASN A 145 -11.30 -20.36 6.46
CA ASN A 145 -9.95 -20.45 7.00
C ASN A 145 -9.45 -21.90 7.23
N PHE A 146 -9.54 -22.75 6.18
CA PHE A 146 -9.11 -24.16 6.26
C PHE A 146 -7.69 -24.42 5.79
N ALA A 147 -7.01 -23.42 5.22
CA ALA A 147 -5.64 -23.55 4.75
C ALA A 147 -4.82 -22.34 5.23
N LYS A 148 -3.54 -22.59 5.49
CA LYS A 148 -2.57 -21.54 5.80
C LYS A 148 -2.57 -20.49 4.69
N MET A 149 -2.72 -19.22 5.05
CA MET A 149 -2.58 -18.11 4.11
C MET A 149 -1.28 -17.36 4.40
N GLU A 150 -0.48 -17.14 3.37
CA GLU A 150 0.78 -16.41 3.45
C GLU A 150 0.72 -15.21 2.51
N LEU A 151 0.72 -14.01 3.09
CA LEU A 151 0.78 -12.75 2.36
C LEU A 151 2.19 -12.17 2.49
N VAL A 152 2.87 -12.02 1.36
CA VAL A 152 4.20 -11.42 1.29
C VAL A 152 4.11 -10.04 0.64
N ALA A 153 4.50 -9.01 1.40
CA ALA A 153 4.59 -7.63 0.93
C ALA A 153 6.04 -7.26 0.64
N PHE A 154 6.32 -6.87 -0.60
CA PHE A 154 7.64 -6.39 -1.00
C PHE A 154 7.66 -4.86 -0.99
N PRO A 155 8.52 -4.22 -0.19
CA PRO A 155 8.56 -2.77 -0.08
C PRO A 155 9.04 -2.10 -1.38
N ASN A 156 8.58 -0.87 -1.59
CA ASN A 156 9.13 0.05 -2.57
C ASN A 156 10.48 0.62 -2.11
N LYS A 157 11.21 1.23 -3.06
CA LYS A 157 12.49 1.88 -2.77
C LYS A 157 12.24 3.21 -2.05
N ASP A 158 13.15 3.58 -1.15
CA ASP A 158 13.05 4.83 -0.38
C ASP A 158 12.92 6.07 -1.27
N ALA A 159 13.62 6.10 -2.41
CA ALA A 159 13.55 7.19 -3.39
C ALA A 159 12.15 7.35 -4.04
N PHE A 160 11.33 6.31 -4.04
CA PHE A 160 9.94 6.39 -4.49
C PHE A 160 8.99 6.84 -3.36
N LEU A 161 9.36 6.55 -2.11
CA LEU A 161 8.50 6.74 -0.94
C LEU A 161 8.66 8.12 -0.28
N ILE A 162 9.70 8.86 -0.62
CA ILE A 162 10.04 10.14 -0.01
C ILE A 162 10.14 11.18 -1.11
N ASP A 163 9.30 12.21 -1.01
CA ASP A 163 9.41 13.43 -1.81
C ASP A 163 10.44 14.36 -1.14
N CYS A 164 11.39 14.88 -1.91
CA CYS A 164 12.37 15.87 -1.45
C CYS A 164 12.50 16.96 -2.52
N TYR A 165 12.02 18.17 -2.22
CA TYR A 165 11.97 19.29 -3.18
C TYR A 165 13.13 20.26 -3.06
N GLY A 166 13.96 20.13 -2.02
CA GLY A 166 15.13 20.97 -1.84
C GLY A 166 15.18 21.67 -0.48
N TRP A 167 16.10 22.63 -0.38
CA TRP A 167 16.17 23.53 0.76
C TRP A 167 15.05 24.58 0.67
N LYS A 168 14.46 24.94 1.81
CA LYS A 168 13.50 26.04 1.92
C LYS A 168 14.12 27.31 1.35
N THR A 169 13.36 28.02 0.52
CA THR A 169 13.82 29.22 -0.19
C THR A 169 14.46 30.22 0.78
N GLY A 170 15.70 30.63 0.49
CA GLY A 170 16.43 31.63 1.29
C GLY A 170 17.12 31.10 2.55
N THR A 171 17.16 29.79 2.79
CA THR A 171 17.83 29.22 3.98
C THR A 171 19.26 28.74 3.71
N ILE A 172 19.50 28.11 2.56
CA ILE A 172 20.79 27.58 2.12
C ILE A 172 20.91 27.82 0.61
N ASP A 173 22.13 28.03 0.11
CA ASP A 173 22.39 28.11 -1.33
C ASP A 173 21.81 26.88 -2.06
N GLU A 174 20.99 27.11 -3.09
CA GLU A 174 20.38 26.06 -3.92
C GLU A 174 21.40 25.08 -4.53
N LYS A 175 22.69 25.47 -4.57
CA LYS A 175 23.81 24.65 -5.04
C LYS A 175 24.31 23.61 -4.03
N THR A 176 23.84 23.65 -2.79
CA THR A 176 24.23 22.69 -1.75
C THR A 176 23.59 21.33 -2.04
N PRO A 177 24.38 20.24 -2.13
CA PRO A 177 23.84 18.93 -2.46
C PRO A 177 22.80 18.50 -1.42
N LEU A 178 21.69 17.93 -1.90
CA LEU A 178 20.64 17.45 -1.01
C LEU A 178 21.10 16.20 -0.26
N PRO A 179 20.81 16.10 1.04
CA PRO A 179 21.12 14.90 1.78
C PRO A 179 20.29 13.73 1.23
N SER A 180 20.89 12.54 1.18
CA SER A 180 20.13 11.32 0.95
C SER A 180 19.18 11.09 2.12
N LEU A 181 17.91 10.80 1.85
CA LEU A 181 16.93 10.47 2.87
C LEU A 181 16.64 8.97 2.84
N LYS A 182 16.36 8.41 4.03
CA LYS A 182 16.08 6.99 4.22
C LYS A 182 14.85 6.81 5.07
N LEU A 183 14.01 5.87 4.65
CA LEU A 183 12.84 5.46 5.40
C LEU A 183 13.26 4.45 6.48
N GLN A 184 12.98 4.75 7.74
CA GLN A 184 13.16 3.82 8.84
C GLN A 184 11.80 3.29 9.29
N ILE A 185 11.60 1.99 9.07
CA ILE A 185 10.41 1.27 9.52
C ILE A 185 10.59 0.86 10.97
N VAL A 186 9.67 1.27 11.83
CA VAL A 186 9.66 0.98 13.26
C VAL A 186 8.89 -0.32 13.52
N ASP A 187 7.70 -0.45 12.93
CA ASP A 187 6.84 -1.61 13.08
C ASP A 187 5.94 -1.79 11.86
N VAL A 188 5.60 -3.04 11.55
CA VAL A 188 4.64 -3.40 10.51
C VAL A 188 3.81 -4.58 10.99
N HIS A 189 2.50 -4.42 11.02
CA HIS A 189 1.60 -5.51 11.40
C HIS A 189 0.35 -5.53 10.51
N LEU A 190 -0.19 -6.74 10.36
CA LEU A 190 -1.41 -6.99 9.59
C LEU A 190 -2.58 -7.16 10.55
N LEU A 191 -3.58 -6.29 10.44
CA LEU A 191 -4.85 -6.43 11.14
C LEU A 191 -5.79 -7.27 10.28
N VAL A 192 -6.21 -8.42 10.80
CA VAL A 192 -7.12 -9.35 10.14
C VAL A 192 -8.41 -9.42 10.94
N GLN A 193 -9.56 -9.28 10.26
CA GLN A 193 -10.85 -9.46 10.90
C GLN A 193 -11.31 -10.92 10.74
N GLU A 194 -11.58 -11.56 11.87
CA GLU A 194 -12.04 -12.94 11.98
C GLU A 194 -13.45 -12.97 12.56
N TYR A 195 -14.29 -13.87 12.05
CA TYR A 195 -15.66 -14.11 12.51
C TYR A 195 -15.78 -15.54 13.01
N ASP A 196 -16.24 -15.68 14.26
CA ASP A 196 -16.66 -16.95 14.81
C ASP A 196 -18.12 -17.21 14.43
N LEU A 197 -18.36 -18.33 13.76
CA LEU A 197 -19.71 -18.77 13.42
C LEU A 197 -20.25 -19.73 14.47
N ASN A 198 -21.58 -19.77 14.60
CA ASN A 198 -22.25 -20.75 15.44
C ASN A 198 -21.96 -22.17 14.92
N SER A 199 -21.72 -23.12 15.83
CA SER A 199 -21.32 -24.50 15.54
C SER A 199 -22.26 -25.21 14.55
N GLY A 200 -23.57 -24.99 14.67
CA GLY A 200 -24.55 -25.57 13.75
C GLY A 200 -24.39 -25.11 12.29
N LEU A 201 -24.01 -23.84 12.09
CA LEU A 201 -23.72 -23.31 10.75
C LEU A 201 -22.38 -23.84 10.23
N CYS A 202 -21.35 -23.92 11.08
CA CYS A 202 -20.06 -24.51 10.69
C CYS A 202 -20.24 -25.94 10.19
N MET A 203 -20.99 -26.78 10.91
CA MET A 203 -21.27 -28.17 10.50
C MET A 203 -22.05 -28.25 9.18
N ALA A 204 -23.02 -27.37 8.99
CA ALA A 204 -23.79 -27.32 7.75
C ALA A 204 -22.92 -26.90 6.55
N ILE A 205 -22.01 -25.94 6.75
CA ILE A 205 -21.04 -25.52 5.74
C ILE A 205 -20.08 -26.66 5.44
N GLU A 206 -19.47 -27.28 6.45
CA GLU A 206 -18.54 -28.41 6.29
C GLU A 206 -19.18 -29.57 5.51
N LYS A 207 -20.43 -29.93 5.83
CA LYS A 207 -21.19 -30.94 5.09
C LYS A 207 -21.49 -30.54 3.64
N LYS A 208 -21.67 -29.26 3.35
CA LYS A 208 -21.81 -28.80 1.96
C LYS A 208 -20.49 -28.86 1.22
N LEU A 209 -19.38 -28.54 1.87
CA LEU A 209 -18.05 -28.52 1.27
C LEU A 209 -17.50 -29.92 0.94
N SER A 210 -18.04 -30.98 1.54
CA SER A 210 -17.70 -32.34 1.12
C SER A 210 -18.27 -32.70 -0.26
N THR A 211 -19.29 -31.99 -0.73
CA THR A 211 -20.00 -32.29 -1.98
C THR A 211 -19.78 -31.19 -3.02
N ASP A 212 -19.90 -29.93 -2.60
CA ASP A 212 -19.87 -28.75 -3.46
C ASP A 212 -18.57 -27.96 -3.33
N ARG A 213 -18.19 -27.26 -4.40
CA ARG A 213 -17.02 -26.37 -4.43
C ARG A 213 -17.42 -24.93 -4.10
N ILE A 214 -16.52 -24.20 -3.43
CA ILE A 214 -16.70 -22.77 -3.19
C ILE A 214 -16.22 -21.97 -4.39
N HIS A 215 -17.01 -20.98 -4.79
CA HIS A 215 -16.61 -19.97 -5.77
C HIS A 215 -16.57 -18.59 -5.12
N TYR A 216 -15.40 -17.95 -5.20
CA TYR A 216 -15.20 -16.56 -4.82
C TYR A 216 -15.24 -15.67 -6.06
N PRO A 217 -16.14 -14.69 -6.15
CA PRO A 217 -16.11 -13.72 -7.23
C PRO A 217 -14.89 -12.82 -7.04
N MET A 218 -14.08 -12.66 -8.08
CA MET A 218 -12.89 -11.82 -8.06
C MET A 218 -12.85 -10.95 -9.31
N THR A 219 -12.56 -9.67 -9.13
CA THR A 219 -12.30 -8.74 -10.24
C THR A 219 -10.81 -8.48 -10.30
N ALA A 220 -10.18 -8.90 -11.40
CA ALA A 220 -8.74 -8.74 -11.57
C ALA A 220 -8.40 -7.39 -12.18
N VAL A 221 -7.65 -6.57 -11.45
CA VAL A 221 -7.11 -5.30 -11.95
C VAL A 221 -5.59 -5.40 -12.05
N ARG A 222 -5.05 -5.21 -13.26
CA ARG A 222 -3.63 -5.37 -13.58
C ARG A 222 -3.04 -4.07 -14.11
N MET A 223 -1.92 -3.66 -13.52
CA MET A 223 -1.09 -2.57 -14.02
C MET A 223 0.07 -3.15 -14.83
N ARG A 224 0.32 -2.62 -16.03
CA ARG A 224 1.45 -3.02 -16.88
C ARG A 224 2.13 -1.79 -17.42
N SER A 225 3.45 -1.76 -17.32
CA SER A 225 4.28 -0.74 -17.95
C SER A 225 4.75 -1.24 -19.32
N TYR A 226 4.64 -0.39 -20.33
CA TYR A 226 5.21 -0.62 -21.66
C TYR A 226 6.20 0.50 -21.96
N TYR A 227 7.33 0.15 -22.56
CA TYR A 227 8.30 1.12 -23.03
C TYR A 227 8.14 1.26 -24.54
N ILE A 228 8.07 2.51 -25.03
CA ILE A 228 8.03 2.85 -26.44
C ILE A 228 9.36 3.53 -26.77
N GLU A 229 10.12 2.91 -27.66
CA GLU A 229 11.38 3.47 -28.16
C GLU A 229 11.13 4.72 -29.00
N GLY A 230 12.04 5.70 -28.90
CA GLY A 230 11.97 6.93 -29.69
C GLY A 230 12.11 6.65 -31.20
N GLY A 231 11.34 7.37 -32.02
CA GLY A 231 11.37 7.23 -33.49
C GLY A 231 10.41 6.17 -34.06
N ARG A 232 9.63 5.50 -33.21
CA ARG A 232 8.60 4.56 -33.64
C ARG A 232 7.34 5.32 -34.09
N MET A 233 6.97 5.14 -35.35
CA MET A 233 5.76 5.76 -35.94
C MET A 233 4.52 4.85 -35.87
N ASP A 234 4.72 3.56 -35.56
CA ASP A 234 3.65 2.56 -35.47
C ASP A 234 3.26 2.30 -34.01
N SER A 235 1.96 2.22 -33.73
CA SER A 235 1.47 1.83 -32.41
C SER A 235 1.93 0.41 -32.06
N PRO A 236 2.29 0.13 -30.79
CA PRO A 236 2.57 -1.22 -30.34
C PRO A 236 1.31 -2.07 -30.45
N ASN A 237 1.43 -3.26 -31.04
CA ASN A 237 0.31 -4.17 -31.29
C ASN A 237 -0.22 -4.73 -29.94
N ASN A 238 -1.20 -4.05 -29.35
CA ASN A 238 -1.82 -4.41 -28.07
C ASN A 238 -3.30 -4.01 -28.11
N ILE A 239 -4.17 -4.80 -27.49
CA ILE A 239 -5.63 -4.60 -27.36
C ILE A 239 -6.09 -3.22 -26.81
N LEU A 240 -5.17 -2.36 -26.37
CA LEU A 240 -5.47 -1.00 -25.91
C LEU A 240 -5.14 0.09 -26.95
N PHE A 241 -4.46 -0.25 -28.06
CA PHE A 241 -4.10 0.65 -29.15
C PHE A 241 -4.45 0.05 -30.51
#